data_AF-A0A4Q3TF10-F1
#
_entry.id   AF-A0A4Q3TF10-F1
#
_cell.length_a   1.000
_cell.length_b   1.000
_cell.length_c   1.000
_cell.angle_alpha   90.00
_cell.angle_beta   90.00
_cell.angle_gamma   90.00
#
_symmetry.space_group_name_H-M   'P 1'
#
loop_
_entity.id
_entity.type
_entity.pdbx_description
1 polymer ?
#
loop_
_entity_poly.entity_id
_entity_poly.type
_entity_poly.pdbx_seq_one_letter_code
_entity_poly.pdbx_strand_id
1 'polypeptide(L)'
;MIQKDAPALRFARAASPSLIALAIAAGLAGPAFAQTAPAAPPAPAIDTGAPIATAPQAQAAPAPADRVQVARILVRGNQRIDQTTVLSYLPIQPGDMVDAAVLDVAVRTLTRTQLFADVQLGVQPNGDLVVEIVENPIINQVVFEGNSAIGETKLTEEVTLKPRGIYTRARIQEDVGKIVELYRLSGRIGATVTPKIVQLEQNRVDVVFEINEGAETGVRAITFLGNSAFSDNDLREVMVTKQSQWWRLFTTNDNYDPNRLDYDREQLRKFYTNRGYYDFRVLSGVSELTPDDSSFGITMTVDEGDRYNFGKVEIVTENDRLNPDFLRQLLPIREGDLYESDKIESAVDALTFAAGSAGYAFVEIEPQYRANPETDTVDVTFNIKEGQRVYV
;
A
#
# COMPACT_ATOMS: atom_id res chain seq x y z
N MET A 1 10.17 -17.83 65.96
CA MET A 1 10.38 -17.47 67.37
C MET A 1 10.86 -16.02 67.39
N ILE A 2 10.19 -15.17 68.16
CA ILE A 2 10.49 -13.76 68.47
C ILE A 2 9.93 -12.68 67.51
N GLN A 3 9.22 -11.74 68.17
CA GLN A 3 8.54 -10.52 67.73
C GLN A 3 9.47 -9.43 67.17
N LYS A 4 8.85 -8.47 66.47
CA LYS A 4 9.02 -6.98 66.53
C LYS A 4 8.71 -6.43 65.14
N ASP A 5 8.09 -5.28 64.91
CA ASP A 5 7.47 -4.21 65.68
C ASP A 5 6.60 -3.46 64.65
N ALA A 6 5.45 -2.93 65.05
CA ALA A 6 4.74 -1.89 64.29
C ALA A 6 5.44 -0.52 64.56
N PRO A 7 5.23 0.54 63.74
CA PRO A 7 3.96 1.25 63.83
C PRO A 7 3.42 1.86 62.52
N ALA A 8 2.13 2.17 62.62
CA ALA A 8 1.26 2.82 61.67
C ALA A 8 1.75 4.20 61.18
N LEU A 9 1.57 4.44 59.89
CA LEU A 9 1.46 5.78 59.31
C LEU A 9 0.10 5.92 58.63
N ARG A 10 -0.76 6.69 59.29
CA ARG A 10 -2.00 7.25 58.75
C ARG A 10 -1.64 8.41 57.84
N PHE A 11 -2.08 8.41 56.59
CA PHE A 11 -2.35 9.66 55.86
C PHE A 11 -3.60 9.54 54.99
N ALA A 12 -4.60 10.29 55.45
CA ALA A 12 -5.67 10.98 54.74
C ALA A 12 -6.06 10.52 53.32
N ARG A 13 -7.28 9.97 53.25
CA ARG A 13 -8.17 10.15 52.09
C ARG A 13 -8.48 11.64 51.95
N ALA A 14 -8.11 12.22 50.81
CA ALA A 14 -8.71 13.45 50.31
C ALA A 14 -9.45 13.12 49.01
N ALA A 15 -10.78 13.10 49.10
CA ALA A 15 -11.66 13.14 47.95
C ALA A 15 -11.54 14.52 47.29
N SER A 16 -11.55 14.55 45.96
CA SER A 16 -11.82 15.76 45.19
C SER A 16 -12.79 15.40 44.07
N PRO A 17 -14.03 15.91 44.11
CA PRO A 17 -14.98 15.73 43.02
C PRO A 17 -14.72 16.81 41.97
N SER A 18 -14.27 16.41 40.78
CA SER A 18 -14.28 17.30 39.62
C SER A 18 -15.71 17.39 39.08
N LEU A 19 -16.39 18.45 39.50
CA LEU A 19 -17.65 18.94 38.98
C LEU A 19 -17.51 19.28 37.49
N ILE A 20 -18.22 18.55 36.63
CA ILE A 20 -18.52 18.98 35.27
C ILE A 20 -19.66 20.00 35.37
N ALA A 21 -19.30 21.28 35.33
CA ALA A 21 -20.25 22.38 35.26
C ALA A 21 -20.71 22.57 33.80
N LEU A 22 -21.97 22.22 33.56
CA LEU A 22 -22.74 22.56 32.38
C LEU A 22 -23.04 24.08 32.41
N ALA A 23 -22.38 24.86 31.57
CA ALA A 23 -22.67 26.29 31.39
C ALA A 23 -23.27 26.52 30.00
N ILE A 24 -24.59 26.63 29.97
CA ILE A 24 -25.37 27.17 28.86
C ILE A 24 -25.16 28.69 28.88
N ALA A 25 -24.47 29.23 27.88
CA ALA A 25 -24.40 30.67 27.63
C ALA A 25 -25.10 30.97 26.30
N ALA A 26 -26.33 31.46 26.41
CA ALA A 26 -27.10 32.03 25.33
C ALA A 26 -26.64 33.47 25.05
N GLY A 27 -26.43 33.76 23.77
CA GLY A 27 -26.69 35.06 23.15
C GLY A 27 -25.68 36.18 23.38
N LEU A 28 -25.00 36.60 22.30
CA LEU A 28 -24.91 38.00 21.90
C LEU A 28 -24.67 38.06 20.39
N ALA A 29 -25.67 38.59 19.68
CA ALA A 29 -25.64 38.88 18.25
C ALA A 29 -24.63 40.02 17.96
N GLY A 30 -23.70 39.77 17.04
CA GLY A 30 -22.87 40.81 16.43
C GLY A 30 -23.55 41.37 15.18
N PRO A 31 -23.52 42.70 14.94
CA PRO A 31 -24.18 43.30 13.79
C PRO A 31 -23.44 42.95 12.50
N ALA A 32 -24.20 42.52 11.49
CA ALA A 32 -23.75 42.37 10.13
C ALA A 32 -23.40 43.75 9.56
N PHE A 33 -22.13 43.96 9.19
CA PHE A 33 -21.75 45.11 8.38
C PHE A 33 -22.26 44.89 6.96
N ALA A 34 -23.30 45.65 6.60
CA ALA A 34 -23.76 45.82 5.24
C ALA A 34 -22.64 46.46 4.39
N GLN A 35 -22.10 45.74 3.42
CA GLN A 35 -21.34 46.36 2.34
C GLN A 35 -22.32 47.01 1.38
N THR A 36 -22.47 48.33 1.52
CA THR A 36 -23.15 49.19 0.57
C THR A 36 -22.40 49.20 -0.76
N ALA A 37 -23.10 48.78 -1.81
CA ALA A 37 -22.70 48.98 -3.19
C ALA A 37 -22.57 50.49 -3.51
N PRO A 38 -21.50 50.93 -4.19
CA PRO A 38 -21.47 52.27 -4.75
C PRO A 38 -22.42 52.35 -5.97
N ALA A 39 -23.12 53.48 -6.02
CA ALA A 39 -24.28 53.76 -6.85
C ALA A 39 -24.02 53.72 -8.37
N ALA A 40 -25.09 53.38 -9.08
CA ALA A 40 -25.22 53.43 -10.52
C ALA A 40 -25.04 54.85 -11.09
N PRO A 41 -24.22 55.03 -12.15
CA PRO A 41 -24.29 56.19 -13.03
C PRO A 41 -25.56 56.17 -13.92
N PRO A 42 -25.97 57.31 -14.50
CA PRO A 42 -27.30 57.54 -15.04
C PRO A 42 -27.61 56.78 -16.35
N ALA A 43 -28.90 56.63 -16.64
CA ALA A 43 -29.44 56.07 -17.89
C ALA A 43 -29.01 56.88 -19.14
N PRO A 44 -28.91 56.24 -20.32
CA PRO A 44 -28.33 56.82 -21.52
C PRO A 44 -29.28 57.81 -22.22
N ALA A 45 -28.72 58.90 -22.72
CA ALA A 45 -29.32 59.65 -23.83
C ALA A 45 -29.23 58.80 -25.10
N ILE A 46 -30.35 58.73 -25.84
CA ILE A 46 -30.42 58.08 -27.14
C ILE A 46 -29.76 59.05 -28.13
N ASP A 47 -28.50 58.77 -28.50
CA ASP A 47 -27.82 59.45 -29.61
C ASP A 47 -27.67 58.49 -30.78
N THR A 48 -28.18 58.92 -31.92
CA THR A 48 -28.22 58.24 -33.21
C THR A 48 -26.86 58.32 -33.89
N GLY A 49 -26.05 57.27 -33.76
CA GLY A 49 -24.79 57.12 -34.48
C GLY A 49 -24.42 55.65 -34.69
N ALA A 50 -24.24 55.26 -35.95
CA ALA A 50 -23.93 53.90 -36.42
C ALA A 50 -22.72 53.22 -35.71
N PRO A 51 -22.64 51.88 -35.66
CA PRO A 51 -21.64 51.18 -34.88
C PRO A 51 -20.27 51.30 -35.55
N ILE A 52 -19.27 51.84 -34.84
CA ILE A 52 -17.86 51.62 -35.17
C ILE A 52 -17.42 50.44 -34.31
N ALA A 53 -17.16 49.31 -34.96
CA ALA A 53 -16.66 48.10 -34.33
C ALA A 53 -15.33 48.40 -33.60
N THR A 54 -15.32 48.24 -32.28
CA THR A 54 -14.10 48.28 -31.48
C THR A 54 -13.30 47.01 -31.78
N ALA A 55 -12.14 47.17 -32.40
CA ALA A 55 -11.21 46.08 -32.68
C ALA A 55 -10.78 45.39 -31.37
N PRO A 56 -10.54 44.06 -31.37
CA PRO A 56 -10.03 43.35 -30.20
C PRO A 56 -8.70 43.96 -29.77
N GLN A 57 -8.58 44.34 -28.50
CA GLN A 57 -7.28 44.68 -27.92
C GLN A 57 -6.40 43.43 -27.98
N ALA A 58 -5.40 43.47 -28.86
CA ALA A 58 -4.40 42.43 -28.98
C ALA A 58 -3.71 42.23 -27.63
N GLN A 59 -3.88 41.06 -27.03
CA GLN A 59 -2.94 40.56 -26.04
C GLN A 59 -1.54 40.66 -26.66
N ALA A 60 -0.64 41.36 -25.98
CA ALA A 60 0.75 41.43 -26.40
C ALA A 60 1.26 39.99 -26.57
N ALA A 61 1.58 39.64 -27.81
CA ALA A 61 2.23 38.38 -28.11
C ALA A 61 3.47 38.27 -27.22
N PRO A 62 3.79 37.08 -26.66
CA PRO A 62 5.07 36.90 -25.99
C PRO A 62 6.17 37.38 -26.94
N ALA A 63 7.08 38.21 -26.43
CA ALA A 63 8.22 38.71 -27.19
C ALA A 63 8.86 37.53 -27.95
N PRO A 64 9.29 37.72 -29.22
CA PRO A 64 9.90 36.64 -29.97
C PRO A 64 11.05 36.08 -29.13
N ALA A 65 10.96 34.81 -28.76
CA ALA A 65 12.09 34.12 -28.16
C ALA A 65 13.26 34.32 -29.12
N ASP A 66 14.39 34.81 -28.63
CA ASP A 66 15.61 34.96 -29.43
C ASP A 66 16.01 33.58 -29.93
N ARG A 67 15.53 33.24 -31.13
CA ARG A 67 15.80 31.98 -31.79
C ARG A 67 17.17 32.10 -32.43
N VAL A 68 18.09 31.29 -31.95
CA VAL A 68 19.45 31.25 -32.46
C VAL A 68 19.59 30.04 -33.37
N GLN A 69 20.19 30.25 -34.54
CA GLN A 69 20.51 29.14 -35.43
C GLN A 69 21.74 28.39 -34.91
N VAL A 70 21.63 27.07 -34.80
CA VAL A 70 22.76 26.22 -34.43
C VAL A 70 23.63 25.98 -35.66
N ALA A 71 24.88 26.47 -35.64
CA ALA A 71 25.83 26.25 -36.71
C ALA A 71 26.42 24.84 -36.69
N ARG A 72 26.91 24.41 -35.51
CA ARG A 72 27.43 23.06 -35.24
C ARG A 72 27.28 22.72 -33.76
N ILE A 73 27.43 21.44 -33.45
CA ILE A 73 27.28 20.90 -32.10
C ILE A 73 28.63 20.36 -31.62
N LEU A 74 29.12 20.90 -30.50
CA LEU A 74 30.39 20.54 -29.88
C LEU A 74 30.10 19.82 -28.56
N VAL A 75 30.42 18.53 -28.48
CA VAL A 75 30.27 17.75 -27.25
C VAL A 75 31.58 17.76 -26.47
N ARG A 76 31.49 17.97 -25.15
CA ARG A 76 32.63 17.98 -24.22
C ARG A 76 32.33 17.14 -23.00
N GLY A 77 33.37 16.51 -22.45
CA GLY A 77 33.28 15.73 -21.22
C GLY A 77 32.93 14.24 -21.42
N ASN A 78 32.70 13.82 -22.66
CA ASN A 78 32.59 12.40 -23.00
C ASN A 78 33.96 11.71 -22.88
N GLN A 79 33.97 10.52 -22.30
CA GLN A 79 35.15 9.70 -22.05
C GLN A 79 34.99 8.31 -22.67
N ARG A 80 33.94 7.59 -22.29
CA ARG A 80 33.64 6.25 -22.82
C ARG A 80 32.54 6.28 -23.87
N ILE A 81 31.66 7.28 -23.83
CA ILE A 81 30.56 7.42 -24.77
C ILE A 81 31.07 8.17 -25.99
N ASP A 82 30.87 7.59 -27.18
CA ASP A 82 31.24 8.26 -28.42
C ASP A 82 30.38 9.50 -28.65
N GLN A 83 30.97 10.54 -29.21
CA GLN A 83 30.26 11.79 -29.52
C GLN A 83 29.03 11.54 -30.41
N THR A 84 29.12 10.60 -31.35
CA THR A 84 28.00 10.22 -32.23
C THR A 84 26.81 9.66 -31.47
N THR A 85 27.05 8.92 -30.38
CA THR A 85 25.99 8.43 -29.49
C THR A 85 25.30 9.58 -28.78
N VAL A 86 26.05 10.56 -28.26
CA VAL A 86 25.47 11.75 -27.61
C VAL A 86 24.59 12.52 -28.60
N LEU A 87 25.08 12.73 -29.82
CA LEU A 87 24.33 13.40 -30.89
C LEU A 87 23.06 12.64 -31.29
N SER A 88 23.06 11.31 -31.25
CA SER A 88 21.89 10.49 -31.62
C SER A 88 20.70 10.65 -30.67
N TYR A 89 20.95 11.02 -29.40
CA TYR A 89 19.92 11.28 -28.41
C TYR A 89 19.48 12.75 -28.36
N LEU A 90 20.24 13.64 -29.00
CA LEU A 90 19.97 15.07 -28.95
C LEU A 90 18.85 15.40 -29.97
N PRO A 91 17.75 16.04 -29.55
CA PRO A 91 16.65 16.40 -30.44
C PRO A 91 16.95 17.67 -31.28
N ILE A 92 18.22 18.01 -31.46
CA ILE A 92 18.69 19.24 -32.13
C ILE A 92 19.75 18.83 -33.15
N GLN A 93 19.63 19.33 -34.37
CA GLN A 93 20.58 19.14 -35.45
C GLN A 93 21.22 20.47 -35.88
N PRO A 94 22.42 20.44 -36.50
CA PRO A 94 22.99 21.62 -37.14
C PRO A 94 22.02 22.18 -38.18
N GLY A 95 21.76 23.50 -38.11
CA GLY A 95 20.80 24.21 -38.95
C GLY A 95 19.49 24.55 -38.24
N ASP A 96 19.18 23.90 -37.12
CA ASP A 96 17.95 24.13 -36.36
C ASP A 96 17.95 25.49 -35.66
N MET A 97 16.75 26.05 -35.50
CA MET A 97 16.50 27.26 -34.72
C MET A 97 16.14 26.84 -33.30
N VAL A 98 16.98 27.17 -32.33
CA VAL A 98 16.78 26.80 -30.92
C VAL A 98 16.41 28.01 -30.09
N ASP A 99 15.54 27.79 -29.11
CA ASP A 99 15.24 28.72 -28.02
C ASP A 99 15.45 28.01 -26.67
N ALA A 100 15.28 28.74 -25.57
CA ALA A 100 15.46 28.19 -24.23
C ALA A 100 14.57 26.97 -23.93
N ALA A 101 13.37 26.91 -24.51
CA ALA A 101 12.46 25.78 -24.30
C ALA A 101 12.97 24.52 -25.01
N VAL A 102 13.47 24.66 -26.24
CA VAL A 102 14.09 23.54 -26.97
C VAL A 102 15.34 23.03 -26.25
N LEU A 103 16.17 23.93 -25.69
CA LEU A 103 17.35 23.54 -24.91
C LEU A 103 16.96 22.77 -23.64
N ASP A 104 15.92 23.18 -22.91
CA ASP A 104 15.43 22.44 -21.73
C ASP A 104 14.94 21.03 -22.09
N VAL A 105 14.21 20.90 -23.21
CA VAL A 105 13.77 19.59 -23.73
C VAL A 105 14.98 18.72 -24.07
N ALA A 106 16.02 19.29 -24.67
CA ALA A 106 17.24 18.56 -24.99
C ALA A 106 17.99 18.10 -23.73
N VAL A 107 18.13 18.96 -22.73
CA VAL A 107 18.70 18.60 -21.40
C VAL A 107 17.92 17.42 -20.81
N ARG A 108 16.60 17.55 -20.68
CA ARG A 108 15.74 16.47 -20.12
C ARG A 108 15.84 15.17 -20.90
N THR A 109 15.96 15.26 -22.23
CA THR A 109 16.09 14.09 -23.11
C THR A 109 17.38 13.35 -22.82
N LEU A 110 18.51 14.06 -22.73
CA LEU A 110 19.80 13.49 -22.38
C LEU A 110 19.82 12.94 -20.95
N THR A 111 19.29 13.67 -19.97
CA THR A 111 19.20 13.20 -18.57
C THR A 111 18.37 11.91 -18.46
N ARG A 112 17.27 11.79 -19.22
CA ARG A 112 16.40 10.61 -19.21
C ARG A 112 17.10 9.34 -19.73
N THR A 113 18.15 9.47 -20.53
CA THR A 113 18.96 8.31 -20.96
C THR A 113 19.69 7.64 -19.79
N GLN A 114 19.84 8.35 -18.66
CA GLN A 114 20.61 7.93 -17.49
C GLN A 114 22.10 7.71 -17.77
N LEU A 115 22.61 8.06 -18.95
CA LEU A 115 24.03 7.96 -19.30
C LEU A 115 24.88 9.06 -18.66
N PHE A 116 24.26 10.18 -18.27
CA PHE A 116 24.94 11.38 -17.82
C PHE A 116 24.46 11.78 -16.42
N ALA A 117 25.41 12.10 -15.54
CA ALA A 117 25.20 12.63 -14.20
C ALA A 117 24.82 14.12 -14.23
N ASP A 118 25.43 14.87 -15.16
CA ASP A 118 25.15 16.28 -15.38
C ASP A 118 25.18 16.59 -16.88
N VAL A 119 24.31 17.51 -17.31
CA VAL A 119 24.14 17.92 -18.70
C VAL A 119 23.90 19.42 -18.74
N GLN A 120 24.81 20.14 -19.39
CA GLN A 120 24.72 21.59 -19.59
C GLN A 120 24.80 21.91 -21.07
N LEU A 121 23.85 22.71 -21.54
CA LEU A 121 23.79 23.16 -22.93
C LEU A 121 23.93 24.68 -22.97
N GLY A 122 24.77 25.18 -23.87
CA GLY A 122 24.95 26.61 -24.08
C GLY A 122 25.24 26.94 -25.54
N VAL A 123 24.56 27.94 -26.09
CA VAL A 123 24.85 28.46 -27.42
C VAL A 123 25.88 29.58 -27.31
N GLN A 124 27.01 29.45 -28.00
CA GLN A 124 28.06 30.46 -28.03
C GLN A 124 27.71 31.61 -29.00
N PRO A 125 28.33 32.80 -28.85
CA PRO A 125 28.07 33.96 -29.72
C PRO A 125 28.32 33.71 -31.21
N ASN A 126 29.10 32.68 -31.55
CA ASN A 126 29.40 32.28 -32.92
C ASN A 126 28.36 31.31 -33.52
N GLY A 127 27.30 30.95 -32.77
CA GLY A 127 26.26 30.01 -33.19
C GLY A 127 26.55 28.54 -32.87
N ASP A 128 27.66 28.21 -32.22
CA ASP A 128 27.97 26.83 -31.82
C ASP A 128 27.17 26.42 -30.58
N LEU A 129 26.48 25.27 -30.64
CA LEU A 129 25.89 24.64 -29.46
C LEU A 129 26.95 23.79 -28.76
N VAL A 130 27.32 24.17 -27.54
CA VAL A 130 28.21 23.39 -26.67
C VAL A 130 27.36 22.53 -25.74
N VAL A 131 27.64 21.23 -25.74
CA VAL A 131 27.02 20.23 -24.88
C VAL A 131 28.10 19.73 -23.93
N GLU A 132 28.09 20.22 -22.69
CA GLU A 132 29.00 19.76 -21.63
C GLU A 132 28.30 18.69 -20.81
N ILE A 133 28.91 17.52 -20.70
CA ILE A 133 28.34 16.35 -20.03
C ILE A 133 29.32 15.75 -19.04
N VAL A 134 28.78 15.22 -17.95
CA VAL A 134 29.50 14.35 -17.03
C VAL A 134 28.86 12.97 -17.12
N GLU A 135 29.61 11.95 -17.52
CA GLU A 135 29.10 10.58 -17.63
C GLU A 135 28.79 9.97 -16.25
N ASN A 136 27.67 9.24 -16.14
CA ASN A 136 27.42 8.43 -14.96
C ASN A 136 28.43 7.28 -14.89
N PRO A 137 28.95 6.95 -13.70
CA PRO A 137 29.92 5.87 -13.56
C PRO A 137 29.28 4.50 -13.80
N ILE A 138 30.13 3.54 -14.16
CA ILE A 138 29.72 2.13 -14.29
C ILE A 138 30.01 1.40 -12.98
N ILE A 139 29.04 0.62 -12.53
CA ILE A 139 29.15 -0.20 -11.33
C ILE A 139 30.10 -1.34 -11.62
N ASN A 140 31.18 -1.46 -10.86
CA ASN A 140 32.08 -2.60 -10.95
C ASN A 140 31.51 -3.77 -10.14
N GLN A 141 31.13 -3.53 -8.88
CA GLN A 141 30.45 -4.50 -8.03
C GLN A 141 29.49 -3.83 -7.04
N VAL A 142 28.57 -4.64 -6.51
CA VAL A 142 27.67 -4.29 -5.40
C VAL A 142 28.00 -5.25 -4.26
N VAL A 143 28.26 -4.69 -3.08
CA VAL A 143 28.66 -5.45 -1.89
C VAL A 143 27.69 -5.11 -0.75
N PHE A 144 27.35 -6.11 0.03
CA PHE A 144 26.52 -5.95 1.23
C PHE A 144 27.38 -6.27 2.46
N GLU A 145 27.32 -5.40 3.46
CA GLU A 145 28.04 -5.60 4.73
C GLU A 145 27.05 -5.51 5.89
N GLY A 146 27.22 -6.38 6.89
CA GLY A 146 26.35 -6.42 8.08
C GLY A 146 25.06 -7.21 7.89
N ASN A 147 24.84 -7.85 6.73
CA ASN A 147 23.70 -8.73 6.48
C ASN A 147 23.94 -10.16 7.02
N SER A 148 23.42 -10.43 8.22
CA SER A 148 23.47 -11.75 8.85
C SER A 148 22.11 -12.48 8.84
N ALA A 149 21.01 -11.73 8.97
CA ALA A 149 19.65 -12.26 9.00
C ALA A 149 19.11 -12.58 7.60
N ILE A 150 19.52 -11.81 6.59
CA ILE A 150 19.12 -12.01 5.20
C ILE A 150 20.34 -12.36 4.35
N GLY A 151 20.27 -13.49 3.66
CA GLY A 151 21.33 -13.93 2.76
C GLY A 151 21.58 -12.97 1.60
N GLU A 152 22.84 -12.78 1.26
CA GLU A 152 23.30 -11.86 0.20
C GLU A 152 22.64 -12.14 -1.16
N THR A 153 22.38 -13.40 -1.49
CA THR A 153 21.66 -13.79 -2.72
C THR A 153 20.30 -13.14 -2.82
N LYS A 154 19.53 -13.13 -1.72
CA LYS A 154 18.19 -12.53 -1.69
C LYS A 154 18.24 -11.01 -1.84
N LEU A 155 19.23 -10.36 -1.22
CA LEU A 155 19.46 -8.93 -1.39
C LEU A 155 19.81 -8.60 -2.84
N THR A 156 20.67 -9.40 -3.46
CA THR A 156 21.12 -9.23 -4.85
C THR A 156 19.99 -9.41 -5.87
N GLU A 157 19.03 -10.30 -5.60
CA GLU A 157 17.86 -10.50 -6.44
C GLU A 157 16.88 -9.32 -6.40
N GLU A 158 16.77 -8.66 -5.24
CA GLU A 158 15.81 -7.57 -5.02
C GLU A 158 16.33 -6.19 -5.50
N VAL A 159 17.64 -5.94 -5.40
CA VAL A 159 18.22 -4.66 -5.82
C VAL A 159 18.26 -4.50 -7.35
N THR A 160 18.12 -3.25 -7.80
CA THR A 160 18.19 -2.88 -9.22
C THR A 160 19.63 -2.71 -9.69
N LEU A 161 20.53 -2.24 -8.83
CA LEU A 161 21.93 -2.03 -9.14
C LEU A 161 22.64 -3.38 -9.30
N LYS A 162 23.30 -3.54 -10.44
CA LYS A 162 24.02 -4.76 -10.80
C LYS A 162 25.41 -4.43 -11.34
N PRO A 163 26.38 -5.34 -11.19
CA PRO A 163 27.67 -5.21 -11.86
C PRO A 163 27.50 -4.90 -13.35
N ARG A 164 28.34 -4.00 -13.87
CA ARG A 164 28.33 -3.47 -15.24
C ARG A 164 27.13 -2.59 -15.58
N GLY A 165 26.23 -2.36 -14.63
CA GLY A 165 25.13 -1.41 -14.75
C GLY A 165 25.59 0.05 -14.59
N ILE A 166 24.72 0.98 -14.96
CA ILE A 166 24.96 2.42 -14.76
C ILE A 166 24.56 2.80 -13.34
N TYR A 167 25.46 3.48 -12.64
CA TYR A 167 25.20 4.07 -11.34
C TYR A 167 24.34 5.33 -11.49
N THR A 168 23.29 5.47 -10.67
CA THR A 168 22.61 6.75 -10.47
C THR A 168 22.22 6.89 -9.01
N ARG A 169 22.17 8.13 -8.50
CA ARG A 169 21.71 8.41 -7.14
C ARG A 169 20.28 7.93 -6.89
N ALA A 170 19.42 8.03 -7.90
CA ALA A 170 18.02 7.60 -7.80
C ALA A 170 17.91 6.08 -7.55
N ARG A 171 18.65 5.27 -8.32
CA ARG A 171 18.67 3.81 -8.12
C ARG A 171 19.23 3.40 -6.76
N ILE A 172 20.25 4.11 -6.24
CA ILE A 172 20.71 3.84 -4.86
C ILE A 172 19.59 4.06 -3.85
N GLN A 173 18.85 5.17 -3.95
CA GLN A 173 17.78 5.46 -2.99
C GLN A 173 16.63 4.45 -3.11
N GLU A 174 16.32 4.03 -4.33
CA GLU A 174 15.35 2.95 -4.57
C GLU A 174 15.81 1.63 -3.92
N ASP A 175 17.05 1.22 -4.14
CA ASP A 175 17.60 -0.02 -3.60
C ASP A 175 17.75 0.02 -2.07
N VAL A 176 18.15 1.15 -1.49
CA VAL A 176 18.11 1.38 -0.04
C VAL A 176 16.70 1.14 0.49
N GLY A 177 15.68 1.71 -0.17
CA GLY A 177 14.28 1.51 0.21
C GLY A 177 13.85 0.04 0.14
N LYS A 178 14.22 -0.68 -0.93
CA LYS A 178 13.92 -2.12 -1.08
C LYS A 178 14.58 -2.97 -0.01
N ILE A 179 15.86 -2.73 0.29
CA ILE A 179 16.58 -3.46 1.33
C ILE A 179 15.94 -3.19 2.70
N VAL A 180 15.66 -1.92 3.03
CA VAL A 180 14.97 -1.56 4.28
C VAL A 180 13.62 -2.26 4.37
N GLU A 181 12.82 -2.25 3.31
CA GLU A 181 11.52 -2.93 3.28
C GLU A 181 11.64 -4.44 3.47
N LEU A 182 12.63 -5.07 2.83
CA LEU A 182 12.90 -6.50 3.01
C LEU A 182 13.20 -6.85 4.47
N TYR A 183 13.98 -6.01 5.16
CA TYR A 183 14.24 -6.15 6.58
C TYR A 183 13.00 -5.91 7.43
N ARG A 184 12.18 -4.90 7.12
CA ARG A 184 10.90 -4.66 7.80
C ARG A 184 9.97 -5.88 7.71
N LEU A 185 9.82 -6.47 6.53
CA LEU A 185 9.02 -7.69 6.30
C LEU A 185 9.59 -8.92 7.03
N SER A 186 10.91 -8.93 7.29
CA SER A 186 11.53 -9.98 8.12
C SER A 186 11.29 -9.80 9.63
N GLY A 187 10.68 -8.70 10.06
CA GLY A 187 10.49 -8.33 11.47
C GLY A 187 11.55 -7.39 12.03
N ARG A 188 12.37 -6.75 11.20
CA ARG A 188 13.49 -5.90 11.63
C ARG A 188 13.26 -4.46 11.23
N ILE A 189 12.44 -3.76 12.01
CA ILE A 189 11.93 -2.43 11.61
C ILE A 189 12.93 -1.32 11.90
N GLY A 190 13.77 -1.50 12.92
CA GLY A 190 14.90 -0.61 13.20
C GLY A 190 16.08 -0.79 12.25
N ALA A 191 15.94 -1.54 11.15
CA ALA A 191 17.01 -1.74 10.19
C ALA A 191 17.33 -0.44 9.45
N THR A 192 18.62 -0.11 9.34
CA THR A 192 19.11 1.06 8.61
C THR A 192 20.15 0.64 7.60
N VAL A 193 20.09 1.24 6.40
CA VAL A 193 21.02 0.94 5.31
C VAL A 193 21.73 2.21 4.90
N THR A 194 23.06 2.20 4.96
CA THR A 194 23.92 3.33 4.59
C THR A 194 24.71 2.98 3.34
N PRO A 195 24.43 3.61 2.18
CA PRO A 195 25.21 3.38 0.98
C PRO A 195 26.55 4.12 1.04
N LYS A 196 27.65 3.41 0.80
CA LYS A 196 29.00 3.94 0.60
C LYS A 196 29.44 3.71 -0.84
N ILE A 197 30.10 4.71 -1.41
CA ILE A 197 30.52 4.71 -2.81
C ILE A 197 32.04 4.84 -2.82
N VAL A 198 32.71 3.84 -3.38
CA VAL A 198 34.16 3.86 -3.57
C VAL A 198 34.44 4.14 -5.04
N GLN A 199 35.04 5.29 -5.33
CA GLN A 199 35.40 5.66 -6.70
C GLN A 199 36.64 4.88 -7.14
N LEU A 200 36.58 4.37 -8.35
CA LEU A 200 37.66 3.64 -9.01
C LEU A 200 38.13 4.39 -10.25
N GLU A 201 39.27 3.95 -10.79
CA GLU A 201 39.76 4.44 -12.07
C GLU A 201 38.75 4.19 -13.21
N GLN A 202 38.88 4.98 -14.28
CA GLN A 202 38.06 4.86 -15.50
C GLN A 202 36.55 5.07 -15.27
N ASN A 203 36.20 6.01 -14.39
CA ASN A 203 34.83 6.39 -14.05
C ASN A 203 33.97 5.17 -13.62
N ARG A 204 34.54 4.33 -12.75
CA ARG A 204 33.83 3.20 -12.15
C ARG A 204 33.60 3.42 -10.67
N VAL A 205 32.62 2.72 -10.12
CA VAL A 205 32.32 2.75 -8.68
C VAL A 205 32.03 1.36 -8.15
N ASP A 206 32.47 1.11 -6.92
CA ASP A 206 31.94 0.05 -6.08
C ASP A 206 30.86 0.65 -5.17
N VAL A 207 29.73 -0.04 -5.09
CA VAL A 207 28.62 0.34 -4.20
C VAL A 207 28.60 -0.64 -3.04
N VAL A 208 28.79 -0.13 -1.84
CA VAL A 208 28.73 -0.92 -0.60
C VAL A 208 27.50 -0.50 0.18
N PHE A 209 26.59 -1.42 0.44
CA PHE A 209 25.47 -1.20 1.34
C PHE A 209 25.85 -1.68 2.74
N GLU A 210 26.15 -0.75 3.63
CA GLU A 210 26.35 -1.06 5.05
C GLU A 210 25.00 -1.16 5.74
N ILE A 211 24.67 -2.35 6.22
CA ILE A 211 23.39 -2.68 6.81
C ILE A 211 23.58 -2.84 8.32
N ASN A 212 22.86 -2.05 9.09
CA ASN A 212 22.60 -2.33 10.49
C ASN A 212 21.21 -2.95 10.58
N GLU A 213 21.14 -4.24 10.87
CA GLU A 213 19.89 -5.01 10.86
C GLU A 213 18.96 -4.66 12.02
N GLY A 214 19.45 -3.94 13.04
CA GLY A 214 18.70 -3.68 14.26
C GLY A 214 18.37 -4.94 15.05
N ALA A 215 17.59 -4.77 16.12
CA ALA A 215 17.01 -5.90 16.86
C ALA A 215 15.83 -6.48 16.09
N GLU A 216 15.52 -7.75 16.35
CA GLU A 216 14.27 -8.34 15.90
C GLU A 216 13.10 -7.74 16.68
N THR A 217 12.17 -7.12 15.96
CA THR A 217 10.96 -6.51 16.50
C THR A 217 9.85 -7.55 16.50
N GLY A 218 9.73 -8.27 17.61
CA GLY A 218 8.70 -9.29 17.80
C GLY A 218 7.36 -8.72 18.27
N VAL A 219 6.33 -9.56 18.24
CA VAL A 219 5.01 -9.25 18.84
C VAL A 219 5.05 -9.50 20.34
N ARG A 220 4.99 -8.44 21.15
CA ARG A 220 4.98 -8.52 22.62
C ARG A 220 3.62 -8.98 23.16
N ALA A 221 2.55 -8.41 22.64
CA ALA A 221 1.19 -8.66 23.12
C ALA A 221 0.20 -8.65 21.96
N ILE A 222 -0.85 -9.46 22.12
CA ILE A 222 -2.00 -9.53 21.23
C ILE A 222 -3.20 -9.45 22.15
N THR A 223 -3.99 -8.40 22.00
CA THR A 223 -5.16 -8.10 22.84
C THR A 223 -6.40 -8.08 21.98
N PHE A 224 -7.47 -8.70 22.47
CA PHE A 224 -8.77 -8.69 21.81
C PHE A 224 -9.73 -7.78 22.57
N LEU A 225 -10.54 -7.05 21.81
CA LEU A 225 -11.61 -6.20 22.33
C LEU A 225 -12.92 -6.63 21.66
N GLY A 226 -13.98 -6.81 22.45
CA GLY A 226 -15.30 -7.19 21.96
C GLY A 226 -15.57 -8.71 21.95
N ASN A 227 -14.57 -9.54 22.25
CA ASN A 227 -14.77 -10.97 22.48
C ASN A 227 -15.36 -11.24 23.88
N SER A 228 -16.37 -12.09 23.92
CA SER A 228 -17.07 -12.49 25.14
C SER A 228 -17.38 -13.98 25.17
N ALA A 229 -17.65 -14.58 24.01
CA ALA A 229 -17.89 -16.01 23.85
C ALA A 229 -16.61 -16.85 23.93
N PHE A 230 -15.48 -16.30 23.47
CA PHE A 230 -14.18 -16.98 23.49
C PHE A 230 -13.12 -16.12 24.17
N SER A 231 -12.18 -16.78 24.86
CA SER A 231 -11.11 -16.08 25.55
C SER A 231 -10.03 -15.60 24.57
N ASP A 232 -9.27 -14.57 24.97
CA ASP A 232 -8.07 -14.14 24.23
C ASP A 232 -7.07 -15.27 24.00
N ASN A 233 -7.06 -16.31 24.83
CA ASN A 233 -6.20 -17.47 24.60
C ASN A 233 -6.68 -18.33 23.43
N ASP A 234 -7.99 -18.60 23.36
CA ASP A 234 -8.58 -19.38 22.28
C ASP A 234 -8.32 -18.70 20.92
N LEU A 235 -8.51 -17.37 20.88
CA LEU A 235 -8.28 -16.59 19.66
C LEU A 235 -6.81 -16.55 19.26
N ARG A 236 -5.89 -16.40 20.23
CA ARG A 236 -4.43 -16.47 19.96
C ARG A 236 -3.98 -17.84 19.46
N GLU A 237 -4.65 -18.92 19.83
CA GLU A 237 -4.33 -20.26 19.35
C GLU A 237 -4.66 -20.43 17.86
N VAL A 238 -5.75 -19.82 17.40
CA VAL A 238 -6.22 -19.83 16.01
C VAL A 238 -5.31 -19.02 15.08
N MET A 239 -4.79 -17.88 15.55
CA MET A 239 -3.90 -17.04 14.74
C MET A 239 -2.61 -17.76 14.37
N VAL A 240 -2.05 -17.47 13.19
CA VAL A 240 -0.69 -17.81 12.81
C VAL A 240 0.30 -16.90 13.53
N THR A 241 0.01 -15.59 13.62
CA THR A 241 0.86 -14.66 14.38
C THR A 241 0.87 -15.03 15.85
N LYS A 242 2.07 -15.22 16.41
CA LYS A 242 2.25 -15.59 17.82
C LYS A 242 2.99 -14.49 18.58
N GLN A 243 2.69 -14.39 19.87
CA GLN A 243 3.51 -13.60 20.79
C GLN A 243 4.91 -14.21 20.86
N SER A 244 5.93 -13.36 20.80
CA SER A 244 7.32 -13.74 21.05
C SER A 244 7.43 -14.28 22.47
N GLN A 245 8.01 -15.46 22.59
CA GLN A 245 8.22 -16.13 23.87
C GLN A 245 9.66 -16.64 23.91
N TRP A 246 10.35 -16.44 25.04
CA TRP A 246 11.77 -16.78 25.21
C TRP A 246 12.12 -18.26 24.97
N TRP A 247 11.13 -19.15 25.02
CA TRP A 247 11.27 -20.60 24.77
C TRP A 247 10.91 -21.03 23.34
N ARG A 248 10.43 -20.13 22.47
CA ARG A 248 10.02 -20.43 21.07
C ARG A 248 11.13 -20.17 20.03
N LEU A 249 12.37 -20.56 20.35
CA LEU A 249 13.58 -20.27 19.57
C LEU A 249 13.64 -20.88 18.13
N PHE A 250 12.62 -21.64 17.70
CA PHE A 250 12.59 -22.30 16.39
C PHE A 250 11.37 -21.93 15.53
N THR A 251 10.52 -20.99 15.95
CA THR A 251 9.35 -20.56 15.15
C THR A 251 9.55 -19.12 14.69
N THR A 252 9.42 -18.86 13.39
CA THR A 252 9.57 -17.51 12.77
C THR A 252 8.21 -16.81 12.63
N ASN A 253 7.20 -17.24 13.40
CA ASN A 253 5.83 -16.73 13.30
C ASN A 253 5.54 -15.57 14.27
N ASP A 254 6.57 -15.07 14.95
CA ASP A 254 6.50 -13.97 15.91
C ASP A 254 7.03 -12.64 15.38
N ASN A 255 7.54 -12.64 14.15
CA ASN A 255 7.81 -11.41 13.40
C ASN A 255 6.51 -10.77 12.89
N TYR A 256 6.47 -9.44 12.90
CA TYR A 256 5.35 -8.68 12.34
C TYR A 256 5.38 -8.72 10.81
N ASP A 257 4.30 -9.23 10.21
CA ASP A 257 4.05 -9.20 8.77
C ASP A 257 2.60 -8.75 8.53
N PRO A 258 2.36 -7.61 7.84
CA PRO A 258 1.01 -7.13 7.58
C PRO A 258 0.17 -8.14 6.78
N ASN A 259 0.78 -8.91 5.87
CA ASN A 259 0.05 -9.92 5.09
C ASN A 259 -0.39 -11.09 5.97
N ARG A 260 0.36 -11.40 7.04
CA ARG A 260 0.00 -12.44 8.00
C ARG A 260 -1.20 -12.03 8.86
N LEU A 261 -1.33 -10.76 9.19
CA LEU A 261 -2.50 -10.27 9.93
C LEU A 261 -3.80 -10.42 9.14
N ASP A 262 -3.77 -10.22 7.81
CA ASP A 262 -4.95 -10.47 6.97
C ASP A 262 -5.33 -11.95 6.96
N TYR A 263 -4.35 -12.84 6.91
CA TYR A 263 -4.58 -14.27 7.06
C TYR A 263 -5.15 -14.61 8.45
N ASP A 264 -4.64 -14.00 9.52
CA ASP A 264 -5.14 -14.20 10.88
C ASP A 264 -6.60 -13.76 11.03
N ARG A 265 -6.98 -12.62 10.41
CA ARG A 265 -8.38 -12.16 10.37
C ARG A 265 -9.29 -13.21 9.74
N GLU A 266 -8.85 -13.81 8.65
CA GLU A 266 -9.57 -14.87 7.97
C GLU A 266 -9.67 -16.14 8.83
N GLN A 267 -8.60 -16.55 9.51
CA GLN A 267 -8.63 -17.70 10.43
C GLN A 267 -9.58 -17.46 11.60
N LEU A 268 -9.57 -16.27 12.19
CA LEU A 268 -10.52 -15.88 13.24
C LEU A 268 -11.95 -15.93 12.71
N ARG A 269 -12.20 -15.38 11.51
CA ARG A 269 -13.51 -15.44 10.85
C ARG A 269 -13.99 -16.88 10.73
N LYS A 270 -13.18 -17.76 10.13
CA LYS A 270 -13.48 -19.19 10.01
C LYS A 270 -13.74 -19.85 11.36
N PHE A 271 -12.93 -19.55 12.38
CA PHE A 271 -13.10 -20.11 13.72
C PHE A 271 -14.47 -19.79 14.33
N TYR A 272 -14.92 -18.55 14.20
CA TYR A 272 -16.21 -18.08 14.71
C TYR A 272 -17.38 -18.59 13.85
N THR A 273 -17.29 -18.50 12.52
CA THR A 273 -18.35 -18.97 11.62
C THR A 273 -18.55 -20.48 11.68
N ASN A 274 -17.52 -21.26 12.01
CA ASN A 274 -17.63 -22.70 12.30
C ASN A 274 -18.21 -23.02 13.69
N ARG A 275 -18.65 -22.02 14.45
CA ARG A 275 -19.29 -22.17 15.77
C ARG A 275 -20.64 -21.45 15.86
N GLY A 276 -21.21 -21.11 14.70
CA GLY A 276 -22.51 -20.47 14.56
C GLY A 276 -22.48 -18.95 14.44
N TYR A 277 -21.34 -18.29 14.61
CA TYR A 277 -21.27 -16.83 14.58
C TYR A 277 -21.18 -16.32 13.13
N TYR A 278 -22.30 -16.34 12.42
CA TYR A 278 -22.39 -15.97 11.00
C TYR A 278 -21.99 -14.52 10.74
N ASP A 279 -22.44 -13.61 11.61
CA ASP A 279 -22.21 -12.16 11.49
C ASP A 279 -20.85 -11.71 12.05
N PHE A 280 -19.96 -12.64 12.43
CA PHE A 280 -18.66 -12.31 12.99
C PHE A 280 -17.84 -11.40 12.07
N ARG A 281 -17.30 -10.32 12.64
CA ARG A 281 -16.46 -9.36 11.92
C ARG A 281 -15.26 -8.94 12.76
N VAL A 282 -14.12 -8.81 12.11
CA VAL A 282 -12.99 -8.06 12.68
C VAL A 282 -13.15 -6.60 12.27
N LEU A 283 -13.49 -5.73 13.23
CA LEU A 283 -13.73 -4.30 13.00
C LEU A 283 -12.42 -3.55 12.74
N SER A 284 -11.35 -3.93 13.45
CA SER A 284 -10.03 -3.34 13.27
C SER A 284 -8.94 -4.26 13.80
N GLY A 285 -7.72 -4.13 13.25
CA GLY A 285 -6.51 -4.73 13.81
C GLY A 285 -5.38 -3.74 13.72
N VAL A 286 -5.08 -3.08 14.84
CA VAL A 286 -4.07 -2.02 14.91
C VAL A 286 -2.80 -2.61 15.49
N SER A 287 -1.67 -2.37 14.83
CA SER A 287 -0.34 -2.70 15.32
C SER A 287 0.39 -1.42 15.72
N GLU A 288 0.77 -1.34 16.98
CA GLU A 288 1.49 -0.21 17.54
C GLU A 288 2.92 -0.63 17.88
N LEU A 289 3.88 0.15 17.38
CA LEU A 289 5.27 -0.01 17.77
C LEU A 289 5.46 0.64 19.15
N THR A 290 6.13 -0.07 20.04
CA THR A 290 6.49 0.45 21.35
C THR A 290 7.44 1.66 21.21
N PRO A 291 7.42 2.64 22.13
CA PRO A 291 8.22 3.87 21.99
C PRO A 291 9.74 3.67 21.89
N ASP A 292 10.24 2.50 22.27
CA ASP A 292 11.63 2.07 22.17
C ASP A 292 11.93 1.26 20.89
N ASP A 293 10.98 1.21 19.94
CA ASP A 293 11.06 0.52 18.65
C ASP A 293 11.37 -1.00 18.76
N SER A 294 11.21 -1.58 19.95
CA SER A 294 11.68 -2.92 20.26
C SER A 294 10.65 -4.02 20.01
N SER A 295 9.36 -3.68 20.07
CA SER A 295 8.28 -4.67 19.96
C SER A 295 6.95 -4.09 19.52
N PHE A 296 6.08 -4.95 19.00
CA PHE A 296 4.71 -4.61 18.63
C PHE A 296 3.69 -5.01 19.69
N GLY A 297 2.72 -4.12 19.92
CA GLY A 297 1.41 -4.47 20.50
C GLY A 297 0.38 -4.57 19.38
N ILE A 298 -0.33 -5.70 19.29
CA ILE A 298 -1.44 -5.87 18.36
C ILE A 298 -2.75 -5.80 19.15
N THR A 299 -3.65 -4.91 18.74
CA THR A 299 -5.01 -4.83 19.28
C THR A 299 -6.01 -5.15 18.17
N MET A 300 -6.75 -6.24 18.34
CA MET A 300 -7.83 -6.64 17.44
C MET A 300 -9.18 -6.29 18.07
N THR A 301 -9.98 -5.48 17.38
CA THR A 301 -11.37 -5.24 17.79
C THR A 301 -12.27 -6.14 16.95
N VAL A 302 -13.07 -6.96 17.62
CA VAL A 302 -13.98 -7.92 16.99
C VAL A 302 -15.42 -7.63 17.39
N ASP A 303 -16.33 -7.97 16.51
CA ASP A 303 -17.77 -8.07 16.76
C ASP A 303 -18.15 -9.53 16.57
N GLU A 304 -18.55 -10.18 17.66
CA GLU A 304 -18.86 -11.61 17.63
C GLU A 304 -20.15 -11.90 16.85
N GLY A 305 -21.12 -10.98 16.90
CA GLY A 305 -22.46 -11.22 16.41
C GLY A 305 -23.21 -12.31 17.19
N ASP A 306 -24.43 -12.60 16.74
CA ASP A 306 -25.27 -13.64 17.32
C ASP A 306 -24.95 -15.02 16.75
N ARG A 307 -25.39 -16.07 17.45
CA ARG A 307 -25.24 -17.46 17.00
C ARG A 307 -26.44 -17.85 16.16
N TYR A 308 -26.15 -18.33 14.95
CA TYR A 308 -27.13 -18.79 13.99
C TYR A 308 -27.06 -20.30 13.78
N ASN A 309 -28.21 -20.88 13.47
CA ASN A 309 -28.35 -22.23 12.92
C ASN A 309 -28.60 -22.14 11.40
N PHE A 310 -28.42 -23.24 10.69
CA PHE A 310 -28.90 -23.36 9.33
C PHE A 310 -30.43 -23.31 9.31
N GLY A 311 -30.97 -22.39 8.52
CA GLY A 311 -32.40 -22.35 8.19
C GLY A 311 -32.69 -23.24 6.99
N LYS A 312 -33.46 -22.70 6.05
CA LYS A 312 -33.86 -23.42 4.84
C LYS A 312 -32.66 -23.61 3.91
N VAL A 313 -32.45 -24.84 3.46
CA VAL A 313 -31.41 -25.19 2.47
C VAL A 313 -32.05 -25.53 1.13
N GLU A 314 -31.80 -24.67 0.14
CA GLU A 314 -32.35 -24.80 -1.20
C GLU A 314 -31.24 -25.00 -2.23
N ILE A 315 -31.57 -25.73 -3.29
CA ILE A 315 -30.72 -25.91 -4.46
C ILE A 315 -31.53 -25.45 -5.65
N VAL A 316 -30.99 -24.50 -6.39
CA VAL A 316 -31.57 -23.97 -7.63
C VAL A 316 -30.63 -24.34 -8.76
N THR A 317 -31.15 -24.97 -9.79
CA THR A 317 -30.38 -25.41 -10.97
C THR A 317 -31.20 -25.11 -12.22
N GLU A 318 -30.53 -24.64 -13.26
CA GLU A 318 -31.13 -24.44 -14.59
C GLU A 318 -31.18 -25.75 -15.41
N ASN A 319 -30.59 -26.82 -14.87
CA ASN A 319 -30.41 -28.08 -15.58
C ASN A 319 -31.36 -29.15 -15.04
N ASP A 320 -32.36 -29.50 -15.84
CA ASP A 320 -33.38 -30.51 -15.51
C ASP A 320 -32.82 -31.91 -15.24
N ARG A 321 -31.59 -32.21 -15.68
CA ARG A 321 -30.94 -33.51 -15.40
C ARG A 321 -30.31 -33.58 -14.01
N LEU A 322 -30.11 -32.45 -13.35
CA LEU A 322 -29.65 -32.36 -11.97
C LEU A 322 -30.86 -32.25 -11.06
N ASN A 323 -31.28 -33.36 -10.45
CA ASN A 323 -32.44 -33.36 -9.56
C ASN A 323 -32.09 -32.65 -8.23
N PRO A 324 -32.74 -31.52 -7.89
CA PRO A 324 -32.43 -30.76 -6.68
C PRO A 324 -32.68 -31.53 -5.38
N ASP A 325 -33.73 -32.36 -5.33
CA ASP A 325 -34.08 -33.12 -4.13
C ASP A 325 -33.06 -34.23 -3.85
N PHE A 326 -32.53 -34.87 -4.90
CA PHE A 326 -31.42 -35.83 -4.77
C PHE A 326 -30.15 -35.13 -4.30
N LEU A 327 -29.78 -34.00 -4.92
CA LEU A 327 -28.61 -33.23 -4.54
C LEU A 327 -28.70 -32.72 -3.10
N ARG A 328 -29.90 -32.33 -2.64
CA ARG A 328 -30.13 -31.89 -1.24
C ARG A 328 -29.80 -32.99 -0.24
N GLN A 329 -30.05 -34.26 -0.57
CA GLN A 329 -29.74 -35.39 0.29
C GLN A 329 -28.23 -35.68 0.42
N LEU A 330 -27.42 -35.20 -0.53
CA LEU A 330 -25.97 -35.33 -0.50
C LEU A 330 -25.29 -34.24 0.34
N LEU A 331 -26.00 -33.17 0.70
CA LEU A 331 -25.41 -32.07 1.43
C LEU A 331 -25.09 -32.48 2.88
N PRO A 332 -23.90 -32.11 3.41
CA PRO A 332 -23.52 -32.32 4.81
C PRO A 332 -24.18 -31.27 5.75
N ILE A 333 -25.32 -30.71 5.36
CA ILE A 333 -26.02 -29.63 6.06
C ILE A 333 -27.48 -30.04 6.23
N ARG A 334 -28.04 -29.84 7.43
CA ARG A 334 -29.47 -29.99 7.71
C ARG A 334 -30.03 -28.73 8.34
N GLU A 335 -31.29 -28.47 8.08
CA GLU A 335 -32.03 -27.41 8.76
C GLU A 335 -32.04 -27.66 10.27
N GLY A 336 -31.76 -26.61 11.05
CA GLY A 336 -31.61 -26.65 12.49
C GLY A 336 -30.22 -27.02 13.00
N ASP A 337 -29.30 -27.49 12.14
CA ASP A 337 -27.90 -27.70 12.54
C ASP A 337 -27.23 -26.35 12.86
N LEU A 338 -26.23 -26.33 13.75
CA LEU A 338 -25.42 -25.13 13.98
C LEU A 338 -24.78 -24.67 12.67
N TYR A 339 -24.81 -23.35 12.41
CA TYR A 339 -24.15 -22.80 11.24
C TYR A 339 -22.64 -23.07 11.30
N GLU A 340 -22.09 -23.64 10.22
CA GLU A 340 -20.66 -23.90 10.06
C GLU A 340 -20.23 -23.58 8.62
N SER A 341 -19.31 -22.63 8.44
CA SER A 341 -18.82 -22.25 7.12
C SER A 341 -18.15 -23.41 6.36
N ASP A 342 -17.44 -24.29 7.05
CA ASP A 342 -16.76 -25.45 6.43
C ASP A 342 -17.76 -26.45 5.83
N LYS A 343 -18.97 -26.54 6.39
CA LYS A 343 -20.03 -27.36 5.81
C LYS A 343 -20.55 -26.78 4.50
N ILE A 344 -20.51 -25.45 4.33
CA ILE A 344 -20.85 -24.80 3.05
C ILE A 344 -19.80 -25.15 1.99
N GLU A 345 -18.50 -25.02 2.32
CA GLU A 345 -17.41 -25.41 1.42
C GLU A 345 -17.55 -26.90 1.02
N SER A 346 -17.77 -27.77 2.01
CA SER A 346 -17.99 -29.21 1.78
C SER A 346 -19.25 -29.50 0.94
N ALA A 347 -20.31 -28.71 1.09
CA ALA A 347 -21.52 -28.80 0.28
C ALA A 347 -21.25 -28.42 -1.18
N VAL A 348 -20.49 -27.34 -1.42
CA VAL A 348 -20.06 -26.93 -2.76
C VAL A 348 -19.23 -28.03 -3.42
N ASP A 349 -18.28 -28.63 -2.70
CA ASP A 349 -17.46 -29.73 -3.20
C ASP A 349 -18.31 -30.98 -3.54
N ALA A 350 -19.25 -31.35 -2.66
CA ALA A 350 -20.15 -32.48 -2.88
C ALA A 350 -21.05 -32.27 -4.12
N LEU A 351 -21.58 -31.05 -4.30
CA LEU A 351 -22.39 -30.69 -5.47
C LEU A 351 -21.55 -30.68 -6.75
N THR A 352 -20.33 -30.15 -6.70
CA THR A 352 -19.39 -30.13 -7.83
C THR A 352 -19.08 -31.57 -8.28
N PHE A 353 -18.78 -32.44 -7.31
CA PHE A 353 -18.51 -33.85 -7.57
C PHE A 353 -19.71 -34.60 -8.14
N ALA A 354 -20.91 -34.35 -7.60
CA ALA A 354 -22.15 -34.95 -8.10
C ALA A 354 -22.46 -34.53 -9.54
N ALA A 355 -22.27 -33.24 -9.86
CA ALA A 355 -22.44 -32.72 -11.22
C ALA A 355 -21.41 -33.32 -12.20
N GLY A 356 -20.13 -33.40 -11.79
CA GLY A 356 -19.08 -34.05 -12.56
C GLY A 356 -19.38 -35.52 -12.86
N SER A 357 -19.87 -36.26 -11.86
CA SER A 357 -20.29 -37.66 -12.01
C SER A 357 -21.50 -37.83 -12.95
N ALA A 358 -22.35 -36.81 -13.04
CA ALA A 358 -23.46 -36.75 -14.00
C ALA A 358 -23.04 -36.27 -15.42
N GLY A 359 -21.74 -36.02 -15.64
CA GLY A 359 -21.17 -35.65 -16.94
C GLY A 359 -20.98 -34.14 -17.16
N TYR A 360 -21.13 -33.32 -16.13
CA TYR A 360 -20.97 -31.86 -16.19
C TYR A 360 -19.60 -31.45 -15.63
N ALA A 361 -18.62 -31.27 -16.51
CA ALA A 361 -17.23 -30.98 -16.12
C ALA A 361 -17.01 -29.56 -15.57
N PHE A 362 -17.84 -28.60 -15.97
CA PHE A 362 -17.74 -27.21 -15.55
C PHE A 362 -19.09 -26.77 -14.97
N VAL A 363 -19.19 -26.78 -13.66
CA VAL A 363 -20.31 -26.16 -12.93
C VAL A 363 -19.77 -25.09 -12.01
N GLU A 364 -20.47 -23.97 -11.96
CA GLU A 364 -20.21 -22.88 -11.03
C GLU A 364 -21.33 -22.91 -9.99
N ILE A 365 -20.98 -23.11 -8.73
CA ILE A 365 -21.93 -23.19 -7.62
C ILE A 365 -21.75 -21.96 -6.75
N GLU A 366 -22.75 -21.09 -6.77
CA GLU A 366 -22.77 -19.84 -6.03
C GLU A 366 -23.74 -19.96 -4.84
N PRO A 367 -23.24 -20.15 -3.60
CA PRO A 367 -24.08 -20.10 -2.41
C PRO A 367 -24.54 -18.66 -2.14
N GLN A 368 -25.84 -18.47 -2.01
CA GLN A 368 -26.47 -17.23 -1.56
C GLN A 368 -26.99 -17.42 -0.14
N TYR A 369 -26.74 -16.42 0.70
CA TYR A 369 -27.08 -16.46 2.12
C TYR A 369 -28.18 -15.44 2.41
N ARG A 370 -29.13 -15.82 3.25
CA ARG A 370 -30.13 -14.92 3.80
C ARG A 370 -30.23 -15.15 5.30
N ALA A 371 -29.66 -14.22 6.08
CA ALA A 371 -29.80 -14.22 7.53
C ALA A 371 -31.20 -13.75 7.93
N ASN A 372 -31.78 -14.43 8.91
CA ASN A 372 -33.05 -14.09 9.55
C ASN A 372 -32.79 -13.85 11.05
N PRO A 373 -32.52 -12.60 11.46
CA PRO A 373 -32.16 -12.28 12.86
C PRO A 373 -33.28 -12.53 13.87
N GLU A 374 -34.54 -12.64 13.43
CA GLU A 374 -35.67 -12.93 14.33
C GLU A 374 -35.72 -14.40 14.76
N THR A 375 -35.17 -15.30 13.94
CA THR A 375 -35.21 -16.75 14.15
C THR A 375 -33.83 -17.34 14.40
N ASP A 376 -32.78 -16.51 14.44
CA ASP A 376 -31.38 -16.94 14.54
C ASP A 376 -31.03 -18.02 13.51
N THR A 377 -31.52 -17.86 12.28
CA THR A 377 -31.25 -18.81 11.18
C THR A 377 -30.65 -18.14 9.95
N VAL A 378 -29.79 -18.88 9.25
CA VAL A 378 -29.26 -18.50 7.94
C VAL A 378 -29.78 -19.47 6.90
N ASP A 379 -30.63 -18.97 6.00
CA ASP A 379 -31.07 -19.72 4.84
C ASP A 379 -29.97 -19.71 3.78
N VAL A 380 -29.74 -20.84 3.13
CA VAL A 380 -28.68 -21.02 2.13
C VAL A 380 -29.28 -21.56 0.84
N THR A 381 -29.10 -20.83 -0.25
CA THR A 381 -29.52 -21.23 -1.59
C THR A 381 -28.30 -21.47 -2.45
N PHE A 382 -28.07 -22.72 -2.86
CA PHE A 382 -27.00 -23.08 -3.78
C PHE A 382 -27.49 -22.93 -5.21
N ASN A 383 -27.00 -21.91 -5.92
CA ASN A 383 -27.31 -21.71 -7.34
C ASN A 383 -26.27 -22.42 -8.19
N ILE A 384 -26.70 -23.42 -8.96
CA ILE A 384 -25.85 -24.20 -9.85
C ILE A 384 -26.00 -23.65 -11.28
N LYS A 385 -24.92 -23.12 -11.83
CA LYS A 385 -24.82 -22.64 -13.21
C LYS A 385 -23.89 -23.55 -14.02
N GLU A 386 -24.24 -23.82 -15.28
CA GLU A 386 -23.34 -24.55 -16.19
C GLU A 386 -22.26 -23.59 -16.71
N GLY A 387 -20.99 -23.94 -16.50
CA GLY A 387 -19.84 -23.20 -17.03
C GLY A 387 -19.69 -23.36 -18.54
N GLN A 388 -18.80 -22.57 -19.16
CA GLN A 388 -18.55 -22.70 -20.60
C GLN A 388 -18.00 -24.08 -20.95
N ARG A 389 -18.61 -24.72 -21.96
CA ARG A 389 -18.14 -26.02 -22.47
C ARG A 389 -16.82 -25.83 -23.22
N VAL A 390 -15.75 -26.40 -22.69
CA VAL A 390 -14.48 -26.52 -23.41
C VAL A 390 -14.36 -27.95 -23.95
N TYR A 391 -14.22 -28.09 -25.27
CA TYR A 391 -13.93 -29.38 -25.91
C TYR A 391 -12.43 -29.64 -25.81
N VAL A 392 -12.06 -30.81 -25.28
CA VAL A 392 -10.67 -31.31 -25.25
C VAL A 392 -10.38 -32.11 -26.51
#